data_AF-A0A4R4AKP7-F1
#
_entry.id   AF-A0A4R4AKP7-F1
#
_cell.length_a   1.000
_cell.length_b   1.000
_cell.length_c   1.000
_cell.angle_alpha   90.00
_cell.angle_beta   90.00
_cell.angle_gamma   90.00
#
_symmetry.space_group_name_H-M   'P 1'
#
loop_
_entity.id
_entity.type
_entity.pdbx_description
1 polymer ?
#
loop_
_entity_poly.entity_id
_entity_poly.type
_entity_poly.pdbx_seq_one_letter_code
_entity_poly.pdbx_strand_id
1 'polypeptide(L)'
;MSKRSPRPSPLCSLVVAACLCGCLQQVEARLYRWVDETGNIHYSDILPAESVDRGHVELDTRGVERETVPPAPSEAEIEAERARALAQMYDDYILANYRNEEDVRMVMQGQLSALDARIQVQRDGIRRERTRLEALATERAGADQGQAETLRTLESEVIEVERRILEHYRRIVGLERSKDAARRRFAEVLERLRELRGLDGEAAAPLPVPSHRLVCGERARCARDWTRARAYLTERFAPPELHQSIDLLIARVRDEREVRVLTLARLSGLEGGTVLYLDLQCRNRLTGADDCIDAAAKATVAGFRDALRSPR
;
A
#
# COMPACT_ATOMS: atom_id res chain seq x y z
N MET A 1 -118.46 6.72 -2.94
CA MET A 1 -118.52 6.66 -1.47
C MET A 1 -117.72 7.82 -0.91
N SER A 2 -118.44 8.71 -0.24
CA SER A 2 -117.96 9.96 0.37
C SER A 2 -117.16 9.69 1.65
N LYS A 3 -116.04 10.41 1.83
CA LYS A 3 -115.54 11.00 3.10
C LYS A 3 -114.30 11.83 2.72
N ARG A 4 -114.50 13.13 2.47
CA ARG A 4 -114.23 14.29 3.34
C ARG A 4 -112.76 14.78 3.30
N SER A 5 -112.65 15.98 2.71
CA SER A 5 -111.63 17.04 2.65
C SER A 5 -111.10 17.50 4.04
N PRO A 6 -110.06 18.39 4.17
CA PRO A 6 -109.63 19.40 3.18
C PRO A 6 -108.11 19.66 2.98
N ARG A 7 -107.83 20.30 1.83
CA ARG A 7 -106.63 21.06 1.42
C ARG A 7 -106.64 22.45 2.11
N PRO A 8 -105.53 23.24 2.24
CA PRO A 8 -104.85 23.86 1.09
C PRO A 8 -103.33 24.18 1.24
N SER A 9 -102.64 24.24 0.11
CA SER A 9 -101.43 25.05 -0.16
C SER A 9 -101.78 26.56 -0.03
N PRO A 10 -100.85 27.54 0.17
CA PRO A 10 -99.65 27.74 -0.68
C PRO A 10 -98.44 28.54 -0.08
N LEU A 11 -97.36 28.61 -0.88
CA LEU A 11 -96.44 29.77 -1.09
C LEU A 11 -95.54 30.34 0.02
N CYS A 12 -94.32 30.69 -0.43
CA CYS A 12 -93.42 31.78 0.00
C CYS A 12 -92.30 31.52 1.04
N SER A 13 -91.09 31.45 0.47
CA SER A 13 -89.91 32.31 0.77
C SER A 13 -89.12 32.21 2.09
N LEU A 14 -87.81 31.97 1.89
CA LEU A 14 -86.62 32.46 2.61
C LEU A 14 -86.52 32.25 4.14
N VAL A 15 -85.48 31.54 4.59
CA VAL A 15 -84.34 32.10 5.37
C VAL A 15 -83.20 31.06 5.45
N VAL A 16 -81.98 31.54 5.19
CA VAL A 16 -80.67 30.88 5.27
C VAL A 16 -80.22 30.74 6.74
N ALA A 17 -79.69 29.57 7.13
CA ALA A 17 -78.57 29.43 8.08
C ALA A 17 -78.13 27.95 8.15
N ALA A 18 -77.24 27.56 7.23
CA ALA A 18 -76.60 26.25 7.19
C ALA A 18 -75.40 26.20 8.16
N CYS A 19 -75.19 25.01 8.72
CA CYS A 19 -74.12 24.61 9.63
C CYS A 19 -72.72 25.16 9.29
N LEU A 20 -72.16 25.95 10.19
CA LEU A 20 -70.71 26.15 10.32
C LEU A 20 -70.29 25.62 11.70
N CYS A 21 -70.05 24.31 11.77
CA CYS A 21 -69.35 23.68 12.89
C CYS A 21 -67.86 23.52 12.47
N GLY A 22 -66.97 24.01 13.33
CA GLY A 22 -65.60 24.37 12.98
C GLY A 22 -64.64 23.21 12.76
N CYS A 23 -63.67 23.46 11.89
CA CYS A 23 -62.32 22.93 12.02
C CYS A 23 -61.45 24.05 12.58
N LEU A 24 -61.43 24.21 13.91
CA LEU A 24 -60.34 24.89 14.59
C LEU A 24 -59.11 23.99 14.42
N GLN A 25 -58.19 24.38 13.53
CA GLN A 25 -56.85 23.82 13.56
C GLN A 25 -56.23 24.26 14.89
N GLN A 26 -56.08 23.33 15.83
CA GLN A 26 -55.27 23.56 17.02
C GLN A 26 -53.82 23.78 16.56
N VAL A 27 -53.39 25.04 16.53
CA VAL A 27 -51.96 25.37 16.45
C VAL A 27 -51.40 24.99 17.81
N GLU A 28 -50.74 23.83 17.87
CA GLU A 28 -50.02 23.39 19.07
C GLU A 28 -48.86 24.37 19.30
N ALA A 29 -48.95 25.19 20.34
CA ALA A 29 -47.90 26.15 20.68
C ALA A 29 -46.64 25.38 21.12
N ARG A 30 -45.58 25.45 20.33
CA ARG A 30 -44.27 24.83 20.62
C ARG A 30 -43.37 25.88 21.24
N LEU A 31 -42.69 25.54 22.33
CA LEU A 31 -41.75 26.42 23.03
C LEU A 31 -40.37 25.77 23.02
N TYR A 32 -39.34 26.48 22.60
CA TYR A 32 -37.96 25.98 22.53
C TYR A 32 -37.09 26.65 23.59
N ARG A 33 -36.17 25.88 24.16
CA ARG A 33 -35.09 26.34 25.05
C ARG A 33 -33.73 26.02 24.44
N TRP A 34 -32.84 27.00 24.32
CA TRP A 34 -31.47 26.78 23.82
C TRP A 34 -30.46 27.69 24.54
N VAL A 35 -29.17 27.43 24.33
CA VAL A 35 -28.07 28.23 24.87
C VAL A 35 -27.38 28.98 23.72
N ASP A 36 -27.18 30.30 23.87
CA ASP A 36 -26.50 31.12 22.87
C ASP A 36 -24.95 31.06 22.97
N GLU A 37 -24.24 31.78 22.09
CA GLU A 37 -22.76 31.82 22.06
C GLU A 37 -22.13 32.35 23.35
N THR A 38 -22.87 33.19 24.08
CA THR A 38 -22.43 33.81 25.33
C THR A 38 -22.80 32.99 26.56
N GLY A 39 -23.44 31.82 26.37
CA GLY A 39 -23.85 30.93 27.44
C GLY A 39 -25.19 31.29 28.08
N ASN A 40 -25.97 32.21 27.49
CA ASN A 40 -27.29 32.58 28.02
C ASN A 40 -28.35 31.61 27.51
N ILE A 41 -29.27 31.25 28.42
CA ILE A 41 -30.41 30.38 28.11
C ILE A 41 -31.56 31.25 27.58
N HIS A 42 -32.08 30.90 26.41
CA HIS A 42 -33.21 31.57 25.77
C HIS A 42 -34.42 30.65 25.70
N TYR A 43 -35.61 31.26 25.73
CA TYR A 43 -36.89 30.59 25.53
C TYR A 43 -37.70 31.35 24.48
N SER A 44 -38.17 30.67 23.44
CA SER A 44 -38.93 31.30 22.36
C SER A 44 -39.82 30.28 21.67
N ASP A 45 -40.94 30.73 21.13
CA ASP A 45 -41.80 29.97 20.22
C ASP A 45 -41.16 29.77 18.83
N ILE A 46 -40.12 30.56 18.52
CA ILE A 46 -39.33 30.50 17.30
C ILE A 46 -37.87 30.20 17.65
N LEU A 47 -37.36 29.05 17.19
CA LEU A 47 -35.95 28.68 17.30
C LEU A 47 -35.12 29.42 16.23
N PRO A 48 -34.12 30.24 16.59
CA PRO A 48 -33.24 30.90 15.63
C PRO A 48 -32.44 29.88 14.82
N ALA A 49 -32.23 30.16 13.53
CA ALA A 49 -31.52 29.26 12.61
C ALA A 49 -30.12 28.86 13.13
N GLU A 50 -29.41 29.78 13.78
CA GLU A 50 -28.06 29.56 14.34
C GLU A 50 -28.02 28.57 15.52
N SER A 51 -29.18 28.30 16.15
CA SER A 51 -29.31 27.43 17.33
C SER A 51 -29.85 26.05 17.00
N VAL A 52 -30.25 25.82 15.74
CA VAL A 52 -30.66 24.51 15.23
C VAL A 52 -29.52 23.49 15.37
N ASP A 53 -28.30 23.90 14.99
CA ASP A 53 -27.12 23.03 14.97
C ASP A 53 -26.38 22.95 16.32
N ARG A 54 -26.77 23.75 17.32
CA ARG A 54 -26.13 23.77 18.66
C ARG A 54 -26.89 22.99 19.72
N GLY A 55 -28.01 22.40 19.33
CA GLY A 55 -28.90 21.67 20.20
C GLY A 55 -29.88 22.60 20.94
N HIS A 56 -31.06 22.08 21.17
CA HIS A 56 -32.18 22.79 21.77
C HIS A 56 -33.14 21.79 22.43
N VAL A 57 -34.00 22.28 23.30
CA VAL A 57 -35.03 21.47 23.99
C VAL A 57 -36.40 22.01 23.62
N GLU A 58 -37.25 21.18 23.03
CA GLU A 58 -38.66 21.46 22.82
C GLU A 58 -39.42 21.18 24.13
N LEU A 59 -40.27 22.12 24.54
CA LEU A 59 -41.08 22.10 25.74
C LEU A 59 -42.57 21.98 25.37
N ASP A 60 -43.34 21.26 26.20
CA ASP A 60 -44.79 21.18 26.10
C ASP A 60 -45.48 22.48 26.55
N THR A 61 -46.80 22.56 26.40
CA THR A 61 -47.60 23.75 26.78
C THR A 61 -47.58 24.08 28.28
N ARG A 62 -47.01 23.20 29.12
CA ARG A 62 -46.81 23.40 30.56
C ARG A 62 -45.35 23.71 30.90
N GLY A 63 -44.49 23.88 29.90
CA GLY A 63 -43.06 24.16 30.06
C GLY A 63 -42.24 22.93 30.47
N VAL A 64 -42.80 21.72 30.31
CA VAL A 64 -42.10 20.46 30.61
C VAL A 64 -41.34 20.01 29.36
N GLU A 65 -40.12 19.53 29.53
CA GLU A 65 -39.31 19.02 28.41
C GLU A 65 -40.03 17.89 27.68
N ARG A 66 -40.28 18.11 26.39
CA ARG A 66 -40.90 17.15 25.48
C ARG A 66 -39.83 16.38 24.70
N GLU A 67 -38.85 17.10 24.16
CA GLU A 67 -37.80 16.53 23.32
C GLU A 67 -36.50 17.33 23.47
N THR A 68 -35.37 16.64 23.57
CA THR A 68 -34.04 17.29 23.58
C THR A 68 -33.32 16.92 22.30
N VAL A 69 -33.03 17.91 21.47
CA VAL A 69 -32.21 17.78 20.26
C VAL A 69 -30.77 18.15 20.64
N PRO A 70 -29.82 17.20 20.57
CA PRO A 70 -28.42 17.49 20.87
C PRO A 70 -27.79 18.39 19.79
N PRO A 71 -26.66 19.05 20.10
CA PRO A 71 -25.85 19.73 19.09
C PRO A 71 -25.47 18.79 17.95
N ALA A 72 -25.30 19.35 16.76
CA ALA A 72 -24.68 18.65 15.65
C ALA A 72 -23.26 18.21 16.08
N PRO A 73 -22.87 16.96 15.79
CA PRO A 73 -21.56 16.46 16.17
C PRO A 73 -20.46 17.31 15.53
N SER A 74 -19.44 17.60 16.31
CA SER A 74 -18.26 18.34 15.82
C SER A 74 -17.55 17.54 14.73
N GLU A 75 -16.79 18.22 13.87
CA GLU A 75 -15.98 17.56 12.84
C GLU A 75 -15.03 16.50 13.43
N ALA A 76 -14.49 16.76 14.62
CA ALA A 76 -13.66 15.81 15.35
C ALA A 76 -14.43 14.56 15.82
N GLU A 77 -15.69 14.70 16.25
CA GLU A 77 -16.55 13.58 16.64
C GLU A 77 -16.96 12.73 15.43
N ILE A 78 -17.28 13.38 14.31
CA ILE A 78 -17.59 12.71 13.04
C ILE A 78 -16.37 11.91 12.56
N GLU A 79 -15.16 12.50 12.57
CA GLU A 79 -13.94 11.81 12.19
C GLU A 79 -13.59 10.66 13.16
N ALA A 80 -13.82 10.83 14.47
CA ALA A 80 -13.63 9.76 15.44
C ALA A 80 -14.61 8.60 15.25
N GLU A 81 -15.88 8.88 14.95
CA GLU A 81 -16.88 7.87 14.65
C GLU A 81 -16.55 7.13 13.35
N ARG A 82 -16.15 7.85 12.30
CA ARG A 82 -15.67 7.26 11.04
C ARG A 82 -14.47 6.34 11.27
N ALA A 83 -13.49 6.78 12.05
CA ALA A 83 -12.31 5.97 12.36
C ALA A 83 -12.68 4.69 13.14
N ARG A 84 -13.63 4.77 14.08
CA ARG A 84 -14.14 3.59 14.82
C ARG A 84 -14.87 2.64 13.89
N ALA A 85 -15.73 3.14 13.01
CA ALA A 85 -16.46 2.32 12.04
C ALA A 85 -15.50 1.61 11.08
N LEU A 86 -14.48 2.31 10.57
CA LEU A 86 -13.44 1.71 9.71
C LEU A 86 -12.63 0.64 10.43
N ALA A 87 -12.28 0.86 11.71
CA ALA A 87 -11.59 -0.14 12.52
C ALA A 87 -12.45 -1.40 12.73
N GLN A 88 -13.73 -1.23 13.06
CA GLN A 88 -14.67 -2.35 13.21
C GLN A 88 -14.83 -3.14 11.90
N MET A 89 -15.02 -2.44 10.77
CA MET A 89 -15.09 -3.09 9.46
C MET A 89 -13.83 -3.89 9.12
N TYR A 90 -12.66 -3.37 9.51
CA TYR A 90 -11.38 -4.06 9.30
C TYR A 90 -11.26 -5.30 10.19
N ASP A 91 -11.70 -5.23 11.45
CA ASP A 91 -11.71 -6.36 12.38
C ASP A 91 -12.66 -7.47 11.89
N ASP A 92 -13.86 -7.09 11.49
CA ASP A 92 -14.86 -8.01 10.92
C ASP A 92 -14.31 -8.68 9.66
N TYR A 93 -13.62 -7.92 8.80
CA TYR A 93 -12.93 -8.48 7.63
C TYR A 93 -11.88 -9.52 8.02
N ILE A 94 -11.04 -9.24 9.03
CA ILE A 94 -10.01 -10.18 9.48
C ILE A 94 -10.66 -11.47 10.01
N LEU A 95 -11.67 -11.35 10.88
CA LEU A 95 -12.35 -12.51 11.47
C LEU A 95 -13.11 -13.34 10.44
N ALA A 96 -13.70 -12.70 9.43
CA ALA A 96 -14.42 -13.37 8.35
C ALA A 96 -13.48 -14.11 7.38
N ASN A 97 -12.28 -13.58 7.12
CA ASN A 97 -11.35 -14.13 6.11
C ASN A 97 -10.30 -15.09 6.68
N TYR A 98 -10.02 -15.04 7.99
CA TYR A 98 -8.94 -15.82 8.59
C TYR A 98 -9.41 -16.61 9.82
N ARG A 99 -9.38 -17.95 9.72
CA ARG A 99 -9.82 -18.82 10.82
C ARG A 99 -8.74 -19.11 11.84
N ASN A 100 -7.48 -18.80 11.57
CA ASN A 100 -6.34 -18.91 12.48
C ASN A 100 -5.12 -18.24 11.83
N GLU A 101 -3.99 -18.19 12.54
CA GLU A 101 -2.75 -17.63 12.02
C GLU A 101 -2.19 -18.37 10.80
N GLU A 102 -2.49 -19.67 10.65
CA GLU A 102 -2.01 -20.46 9.52
C GLU A 102 -2.70 -20.06 8.21
N ASP A 103 -3.99 -19.74 8.24
CA ASP A 103 -4.70 -19.17 7.08
C ASP A 103 -4.01 -17.87 6.61
N VAL A 104 -3.62 -16.99 7.54
CA VAL A 104 -2.91 -15.73 7.21
C VAL A 104 -1.54 -16.03 6.59
N ARG A 105 -0.77 -16.96 7.17
CA ARG A 105 0.54 -17.36 6.65
C ARG A 105 0.44 -17.98 5.26
N MET A 106 -0.56 -18.83 5.03
CA MET A 106 -0.81 -19.46 3.74
C MET A 106 -1.10 -18.41 2.65
N VAL A 107 -1.98 -17.44 2.93
CA VAL A 107 -2.29 -16.36 1.99
C VAL A 107 -1.07 -15.47 1.74
N MET A 108 -0.33 -15.13 2.80
CA MET A 108 0.93 -14.40 2.68
C MET A 108 1.92 -15.14 1.78
N GLN A 109 2.15 -16.43 2.03
CA GLN A 109 3.08 -17.24 1.25
C GLN A 109 2.65 -17.31 -0.21
N GLY A 110 1.37 -17.49 -0.50
CA GLY A 110 0.84 -17.45 -1.86
C GLY A 110 1.15 -16.14 -2.59
N GLN A 111 0.95 -15.01 -1.92
CA GLN A 111 1.28 -13.69 -2.47
C GLN A 111 2.79 -13.51 -2.69
N LEU A 112 3.62 -13.97 -1.74
CA LEU A 112 5.08 -13.91 -1.87
C LEU A 112 5.56 -14.78 -3.04
N SER A 113 5.04 -15.99 -3.19
CA SER A 113 5.35 -16.89 -4.30
C SER A 113 4.96 -16.31 -5.66
N ALA A 114 3.82 -15.62 -5.76
CA ALA A 114 3.43 -14.93 -6.99
C ALA A 114 4.40 -13.78 -7.35
N LEU A 115 4.92 -13.05 -6.35
CA LEU A 115 5.94 -12.03 -6.55
C LEU A 115 7.30 -12.66 -6.94
N ASP A 116 7.67 -13.78 -6.33
CA ASP A 116 8.89 -14.52 -6.66
C ASP A 116 8.88 -15.04 -8.10
N ALA A 117 7.74 -15.55 -8.58
CA ALA A 117 7.60 -15.95 -9.98
C ALA A 117 7.85 -14.77 -10.95
N ARG A 118 7.35 -13.58 -10.61
CA ARG A 118 7.59 -12.36 -11.42
C ARG A 118 9.05 -11.92 -11.37
N ILE A 119 9.72 -12.06 -10.23
CA ILE A 119 11.16 -11.80 -10.09
C ILE A 119 11.94 -12.78 -10.97
N GLN A 120 11.57 -14.05 -10.98
CA GLN A 120 12.23 -15.05 -11.82
C GLN A 120 12.13 -14.71 -13.30
N VAL A 121 10.98 -14.26 -13.79
CA VAL A 121 10.84 -13.78 -15.19
C VAL A 121 11.85 -12.68 -15.52
N GLN A 122 12.11 -11.75 -14.59
CA GLN A 122 13.11 -10.71 -14.79
C GLN A 122 14.54 -11.26 -14.77
N ARG A 123 14.84 -12.22 -13.87
CA ARG A 123 16.13 -12.92 -13.83
C ARG A 123 16.40 -13.67 -15.11
N ASP A 124 15.40 -14.34 -15.68
CA ASP A 124 15.50 -15.03 -16.97
C ASP A 124 15.84 -14.05 -18.10
N GLY A 125 15.23 -12.85 -18.08
CA GLY A 125 15.59 -11.74 -18.96
C GLY A 125 17.05 -11.31 -18.82
N ILE A 126 17.51 -11.09 -17.58
CA ILE A 126 18.91 -10.77 -17.30
C ILE A 126 19.85 -11.86 -17.83
N ARG A 127 19.52 -13.14 -17.65
CA ARG A 127 20.36 -14.23 -18.17
C ARG A 127 20.51 -14.16 -19.69
N ARG A 128 19.43 -13.89 -20.43
CA ARG A 128 19.49 -13.70 -21.89
C ARG A 128 20.35 -12.51 -22.30
N GLU A 129 20.18 -11.36 -21.65
CA GLU A 129 20.97 -10.16 -21.95
C GLU A 129 22.46 -10.35 -21.64
N ARG A 130 22.80 -11.07 -20.56
CA ARG A 130 24.20 -11.44 -20.28
C ARG A 130 24.81 -12.35 -21.35
N THR A 131 24.06 -13.33 -21.86
CA THR A 131 24.53 -14.14 -22.99
C THR A 131 24.81 -13.26 -24.22
N ARG A 132 23.99 -12.22 -24.46
CA ARG A 132 24.28 -11.24 -25.52
C ARG A 132 25.56 -10.43 -25.23
N LEU A 133 25.80 -10.00 -23.99
CA LEU A 133 27.06 -9.34 -23.62
C LEU A 133 28.29 -10.22 -23.88
N GLU A 134 28.20 -11.52 -23.58
CA GLU A 134 29.29 -12.48 -23.84
C GLU A 134 29.56 -12.62 -25.34
N ALA A 135 28.51 -12.71 -26.15
CA ALA A 135 28.63 -12.75 -27.61
C ALA A 135 29.29 -11.46 -28.15
N LEU A 136 28.82 -10.29 -27.72
CA LEU A 136 29.40 -8.99 -28.12
C LEU A 136 30.87 -8.85 -27.70
N ALA A 137 31.25 -9.36 -26.53
CA ALA A 137 32.64 -9.36 -26.09
C ALA A 137 33.53 -10.24 -26.99
N THR A 138 32.99 -11.39 -27.45
CA THR A 138 33.68 -12.30 -28.37
C THR A 138 33.82 -11.68 -29.76
N GLU A 139 32.75 -11.07 -30.29
CA GLU A 139 32.75 -10.36 -31.58
C GLU A 139 33.78 -9.21 -31.56
N ARG A 140 33.83 -8.43 -30.47
CA ARG A 140 34.80 -7.33 -30.31
C ARG A 140 36.24 -7.84 -30.23
N ALA A 141 36.49 -8.97 -29.59
CA ALA A 141 37.83 -9.55 -29.49
C ALA A 141 38.36 -10.05 -30.85
N GLY A 142 37.47 -10.43 -31.77
CA GLY A 142 37.81 -10.83 -33.13
C GLY A 142 37.84 -9.69 -34.16
N ALA A 143 37.46 -8.48 -33.79
CA ALA A 143 37.41 -7.33 -34.70
C ALA A 143 38.79 -6.65 -34.83
N ASP A 144 39.20 -6.35 -36.06
CA ASP A 144 40.43 -5.61 -36.34
C ASP A 144 40.33 -4.15 -35.88
N GLN A 145 41.42 -3.61 -35.33
CA GLN A 145 41.49 -2.21 -34.86
C GLN A 145 41.25 -1.18 -35.97
N GLY A 146 41.41 -1.55 -37.24
CA GLY A 146 41.10 -0.70 -38.41
C GLY A 146 39.60 -0.51 -38.68
N GLN A 147 38.73 -1.30 -38.04
CA GLN A 147 37.27 -1.26 -38.23
C GLN A 147 36.58 -0.39 -37.19
N ALA A 148 36.95 0.90 -37.14
CA ALA A 148 36.47 1.83 -36.12
C ALA A 148 34.93 1.96 -36.08
N GLU A 149 34.25 1.87 -37.23
CA GLU A 149 32.79 1.91 -37.28
C GLU A 149 32.16 0.65 -36.67
N THR A 150 32.69 -0.54 -36.99
CA THR A 150 32.24 -1.81 -36.39
C THR A 150 32.39 -1.76 -34.87
N LEU A 151 33.54 -1.29 -34.37
CA LEU A 151 33.80 -1.18 -32.93
C LEU A 151 32.82 -0.22 -32.24
N ARG A 152 32.50 0.92 -32.86
CA ARG A 152 31.48 1.86 -32.35
C ARG A 152 30.09 1.22 -32.29
N THR A 153 29.69 0.48 -33.31
CA THR A 153 28.41 -0.23 -33.34
C THR A 153 28.33 -1.27 -32.22
N LEU A 154 29.38 -2.08 -32.04
CA LEU A 154 29.46 -3.06 -30.95
C LEU A 154 29.40 -2.38 -29.57
N GLU A 155 30.08 -1.25 -29.39
CA GLU A 155 30.04 -0.48 -28.14
C GLU A 155 28.62 0.07 -27.84
N SER A 156 27.94 0.61 -28.85
CA SER A 156 26.54 1.04 -28.74
C SER A 156 25.62 -0.11 -28.33
N GLU A 157 25.80 -1.29 -28.93
CA GLU A 157 25.03 -2.48 -28.56
C GLU A 157 25.30 -2.93 -27.12
N VAL A 158 26.56 -2.88 -26.65
CA VAL A 158 26.90 -3.17 -25.26
C VAL A 158 26.15 -2.23 -24.32
N ILE A 159 26.17 -0.92 -24.58
CA ILE A 159 25.47 0.09 -23.77
C ILE A 159 23.96 -0.20 -23.72
N GLU A 160 23.34 -0.55 -24.84
CA GLU A 160 21.91 -0.88 -24.89
C GLU A 160 21.57 -2.16 -24.12
N VAL A 161 22.42 -3.18 -24.19
CA VAL A 161 22.25 -4.42 -23.41
C VAL A 161 22.41 -4.14 -21.91
N GLU A 162 23.42 -3.38 -21.51
CA GLU A 162 23.62 -2.95 -20.11
C GLU A 162 22.40 -2.19 -19.57
N ARG A 163 21.84 -1.27 -20.37
CA ARG A 163 20.64 -0.52 -20.02
C ARG A 163 19.44 -1.46 -19.78
N ARG A 164 19.26 -2.48 -20.62
CA ARG A 164 18.18 -3.49 -20.44
C ARG A 164 18.40 -4.32 -19.18
N ILE A 165 19.64 -4.71 -18.87
CA ILE A 165 19.97 -5.41 -17.61
C ILE A 165 19.60 -4.54 -16.39
N LEU A 166 20.00 -3.27 -16.38
CA LEU A 166 19.67 -2.36 -15.28
C LEU A 166 18.16 -2.16 -15.15
N GLU A 167 17.42 -2.13 -16.26
CA GLU A 167 15.96 -2.01 -16.24
C GLU A 167 15.27 -3.25 -15.65
N HIS A 168 15.74 -4.46 -15.96
CA HIS A 168 15.26 -5.66 -15.27
C HIS A 168 15.52 -5.58 -13.76
N TYR A 169 16.69 -5.09 -13.34
CA TYR A 169 16.98 -4.91 -11.91
C TYR A 169 16.10 -3.86 -11.23
N ARG A 170 15.74 -2.75 -11.91
CA ARG A 170 14.77 -1.78 -11.37
C ARG A 170 13.42 -2.45 -11.07
N ARG A 171 12.94 -3.30 -12.00
CA ARG A 171 11.70 -4.07 -11.80
C ARG A 171 11.82 -5.07 -10.65
N ILE A 172 12.94 -5.78 -10.54
CA ILE A 172 13.21 -6.69 -9.42
C ILE A 172 13.18 -5.93 -8.08
N VAL A 173 13.84 -4.78 -7.99
CA VAL A 173 13.83 -3.98 -6.76
C VAL A 173 12.42 -3.51 -6.40
N GLY A 174 11.61 -3.12 -7.38
CA GLY A 174 10.19 -2.80 -7.16
C GLY A 174 9.42 -4.00 -6.58
N LEU A 175 9.57 -5.19 -7.17
CA LEU A 175 8.93 -6.42 -6.69
C LEU A 175 9.40 -6.81 -5.27
N GLU A 176 10.69 -6.68 -4.97
CA GLU A 176 11.21 -6.93 -3.61
C GLU A 176 10.64 -5.95 -2.59
N ARG A 177 10.45 -4.68 -2.95
CA ARG A 177 9.75 -3.71 -2.08
C ARG A 177 8.29 -4.10 -1.85
N SER A 178 7.60 -4.60 -2.88
CA SER A 178 6.25 -5.14 -2.74
C SER A 178 6.21 -6.35 -1.80
N LYS A 179 7.23 -7.22 -1.82
CA LYS A 179 7.36 -8.33 -0.87
C LYS A 179 7.53 -7.81 0.56
N ASP A 180 8.38 -6.80 0.76
CA ASP A 180 8.58 -6.21 2.08
C ASP A 180 7.32 -5.54 2.61
N ALA A 181 6.57 -4.83 1.76
CA ALA A 181 5.29 -4.23 2.11
C ALA A 181 4.23 -5.29 2.44
N ALA A 182 4.16 -6.37 1.66
CA ALA A 182 3.25 -7.49 1.93
C ALA A 182 3.58 -8.13 3.29
N ARG A 183 4.85 -8.40 3.58
CA ARG A 183 5.28 -8.96 4.87
C ARG A 183 4.88 -8.06 6.05
N ARG A 184 5.05 -6.73 5.94
CA ARG A 184 4.62 -5.78 6.99
C ARG A 184 3.11 -5.85 7.21
N ARG A 185 2.34 -5.71 6.12
CA ARG A 185 0.88 -5.76 6.18
C ARG A 185 0.36 -7.08 6.80
N PHE A 186 0.94 -8.22 6.43
CA PHE A 186 0.52 -9.50 7.01
C PHE A 186 0.99 -9.69 8.46
N ALA A 187 2.10 -9.08 8.87
CA ALA A 187 2.49 -9.04 10.28
C ALA A 187 1.47 -8.26 11.11
N GLU A 188 1.00 -7.10 10.62
CA GLU A 188 -0.08 -6.32 11.25
C GLU A 188 -1.39 -7.12 11.34
N VAL A 189 -1.76 -7.84 10.28
CA VAL A 189 -2.94 -8.73 10.29
C VAL A 189 -2.80 -9.85 11.33
N LEU A 190 -1.62 -10.47 11.46
CA LEU A 190 -1.36 -11.51 12.45
C LEU A 190 -1.47 -10.98 13.87
N GLU A 191 -0.87 -9.83 14.16
CA GLU A 191 -0.96 -9.17 15.46
C GLU A 191 -2.42 -8.86 15.79
N ARG A 192 -3.15 -8.22 14.86
CA ARG A 192 -4.56 -7.89 15.06
C ARG A 192 -5.45 -9.12 15.25
N LEU A 193 -5.21 -10.19 14.50
CA LEU A 193 -5.95 -11.45 14.66
C LEU A 193 -5.75 -12.07 16.04
N ARG A 194 -4.55 -11.97 16.62
CA ARG A 194 -4.26 -12.45 17.98
C ARG A 194 -5.02 -11.65 19.03
N GLU A 195 -5.01 -10.33 18.90
CA GLU A 195 -5.77 -9.43 19.79
C GLU A 195 -7.27 -9.76 19.76
N LEU A 196 -7.86 -9.87 18.57
CA LEU A 196 -9.29 -10.17 18.40
C LEU A 196 -9.69 -11.55 18.95
N ARG A 197 -8.74 -12.47 19.12
CA ARG A 197 -8.97 -13.82 19.63
C ARG A 197 -8.55 -14.00 21.09
N GLY A 198 -8.05 -12.96 21.74
CA GLY A 198 -7.51 -13.04 23.10
C GLY A 198 -6.36 -14.04 23.22
N LEU A 199 -5.54 -14.17 22.16
CA LEU A 199 -4.37 -15.04 22.16
C LEU A 199 -3.17 -14.25 22.67
N ASP A 200 -2.64 -14.64 23.83
CA ASP A 200 -1.34 -14.17 24.31
C ASP A 200 -0.24 -14.88 23.52
N GLY A 201 0.59 -14.11 22.81
CA GLY A 201 1.65 -14.66 21.96
C GLY A 201 2.84 -13.74 21.86
N GLU A 202 4.02 -14.33 21.66
CA GLU A 202 5.26 -13.62 21.39
C GLU A 202 5.07 -12.62 20.23
N ALA A 203 5.51 -11.38 20.43
CA ALA A 203 5.50 -10.35 19.40
C ALA A 203 6.20 -10.86 18.13
N ALA A 204 5.68 -10.49 16.95
CA ALA A 204 6.28 -10.92 15.71
C ALA A 204 7.73 -10.39 15.64
N ALA A 205 8.68 -11.29 15.34
CA ALA A 205 10.07 -10.88 15.16
C ALA A 205 10.16 -9.79 14.07
N PRO A 206 10.97 -8.74 14.27
CA PRO A 206 11.15 -7.68 13.28
C PRO A 206 11.53 -8.27 11.93
N LEU A 207 10.92 -7.76 10.85
CA LEU A 207 11.25 -8.23 9.52
C LEU A 207 12.74 -8.04 9.23
N PRO A 208 13.43 -9.07 8.73
CA PRO A 208 14.84 -8.98 8.45
C PRO A 208 15.08 -7.92 7.39
N VAL A 209 16.05 -7.04 7.63
CA VAL A 209 16.43 -6.05 6.62
C VAL A 209 17.18 -6.76 5.49
N PRO A 210 16.79 -6.59 4.21
CA PRO A 210 17.44 -7.28 3.10
C PRO A 210 18.95 -6.98 3.06
N SER A 211 19.78 -8.03 3.16
CA SER A 211 21.24 -7.91 3.16
C SER A 211 21.82 -7.48 1.82
N HIS A 212 21.08 -7.76 0.74
CA HIS A 212 21.50 -7.62 -0.65
C HIS A 212 21.09 -6.28 -1.29
N ARG A 213 20.50 -5.37 -0.50
CA ARG A 213 20.00 -4.07 -0.97
C ARG A 213 20.34 -2.96 0.00
N LEU A 214 20.96 -1.90 -0.50
CA LEU A 214 21.25 -0.67 0.25
C LEU A 214 20.57 0.51 -0.43
N VAL A 215 19.66 1.20 0.28
CA VAL A 215 19.13 2.49 -0.16
C VAL A 215 20.17 3.56 0.16
N CYS A 216 20.62 4.27 -0.87
CA CYS A 216 21.55 5.37 -0.71
C CYS A 216 20.87 6.57 -0.04
N GLY A 217 21.60 7.22 0.86
CA GLY A 217 21.28 8.57 1.32
C GLY A 217 21.78 9.61 0.31
N GLU A 218 22.56 10.58 0.78
CA GLU A 218 23.14 11.63 -0.04
C GLU A 218 24.02 11.11 -1.19
N ARG A 219 24.04 11.86 -2.31
CA ARG A 219 24.78 11.51 -3.54
C ARG A 219 26.26 11.21 -3.29
N ALA A 220 26.94 12.01 -2.47
CA ALA A 220 28.35 11.82 -2.13
C ALA A 220 28.58 10.52 -1.33
N ARG A 221 27.66 10.17 -0.42
CA ARG A 221 27.72 8.91 0.33
C ARG A 221 27.49 7.72 -0.59
N CYS A 222 26.51 7.82 -1.49
CA CYS A 222 26.21 6.77 -2.47
C CYS A 222 27.40 6.47 -3.39
N ALA A 223 28.13 7.50 -3.83
CA ALA A 223 29.35 7.31 -4.63
C ALA A 223 30.44 6.56 -3.85
N ARG A 224 30.62 6.86 -2.56
CA ARG A 224 31.55 6.13 -1.68
C ARG A 224 31.11 4.68 -1.45
N ASP A 225 29.82 4.46 -1.20
CA ASP A 225 29.24 3.13 -1.03
C ASP A 225 29.40 2.29 -2.30
N TRP A 226 29.22 2.89 -3.48
CA TRP A 226 29.47 2.24 -4.77
C TRP A 226 30.91 1.77 -4.93
N THR A 227 31.88 2.64 -4.64
CA THR A 227 33.30 2.30 -4.70
C THR A 227 33.64 1.17 -3.71
N ARG A 228 33.15 1.24 -2.47
CA ARG A 228 33.31 0.16 -1.48
C ARG A 228 32.68 -1.15 -1.93
N ALA A 229 31.48 -1.09 -2.51
CA ALA A 229 30.77 -2.26 -3.01
C ALA A 229 31.55 -2.98 -4.13
N ARG A 230 32.14 -2.21 -5.06
CA ARG A 230 33.00 -2.78 -6.10
C ARG A 230 34.22 -3.45 -5.50
N ALA A 231 34.93 -2.78 -4.60
CA ALA A 231 36.11 -3.31 -3.92
C ALA A 231 35.80 -4.60 -3.14
N TYR A 232 34.71 -4.57 -2.35
CA TYR A 232 34.22 -5.70 -1.56
C TYR A 232 34.04 -6.97 -2.39
N LEU A 233 33.50 -6.82 -3.60
CA LEU A 233 33.27 -7.94 -4.51
C LEU A 233 34.56 -8.38 -5.22
N THR A 234 35.38 -7.44 -5.70
CA THR A 234 36.63 -7.80 -6.38
C THR A 234 37.62 -8.55 -5.47
N GLU A 235 37.61 -8.27 -4.16
CA GLU A 235 38.47 -8.96 -3.18
C GLU A 235 38.03 -10.39 -2.85
N ARG A 236 36.73 -10.71 -3.01
CA ARG A 236 36.13 -11.95 -2.52
C ARG A 236 35.88 -13.01 -3.59
N PHE A 237 36.04 -12.64 -4.87
CA PHE A 237 35.86 -13.56 -5.98
C PHE A 237 37.21 -13.87 -6.64
N ALA A 238 37.53 -15.18 -6.72
CA ALA A 238 38.61 -15.73 -7.55
C ALA A 238 38.58 -15.12 -8.95
N PRO A 239 39.73 -14.98 -9.66
CA PRO A 239 39.87 -14.13 -10.85
C PRO A 239 38.65 -14.26 -11.77
N PRO A 240 37.70 -13.32 -11.68
CA PRO A 240 36.41 -13.52 -12.29
C PRO A 240 36.47 -13.07 -13.74
N GLU A 241 35.67 -13.68 -14.59
CA GLU A 241 35.28 -13.04 -15.84
C GLU A 241 34.49 -11.79 -15.48
N LEU A 242 35.00 -10.62 -15.89
CA LEU A 242 34.59 -9.35 -15.34
C LEU A 242 34.10 -8.41 -16.44
N HIS A 243 32.85 -8.00 -16.32
CA HIS A 243 32.27 -6.93 -17.12
C HIS A 243 31.97 -5.75 -16.18
N GLN A 244 32.49 -4.57 -16.49
CA GLN A 244 32.33 -3.38 -15.66
C GLN A 244 31.93 -2.18 -16.50
N SER A 245 30.97 -1.43 -15.99
CA SER A 245 30.60 -0.11 -16.49
C SER A 245 30.30 0.84 -15.33
N ILE A 246 29.71 2.00 -15.63
CA ILE A 246 29.49 3.08 -14.65
C ILE A 246 28.57 2.63 -13.51
N ASP A 247 27.49 1.93 -13.85
CA ASP A 247 26.41 1.55 -12.93
C ASP A 247 26.26 0.03 -12.78
N LEU A 248 27.15 -0.75 -13.41
CA LEU A 248 27.04 -2.20 -13.48
C LEU A 248 28.40 -2.86 -13.29
N LEU A 249 28.44 -3.89 -12.45
CA LEU A 249 29.56 -4.78 -12.26
C LEU A 249 29.03 -6.21 -12.31
N ILE A 250 29.48 -7.01 -13.27
CA ILE A 250 29.14 -8.43 -13.38
C ILE A 250 30.43 -9.23 -13.22
N ALA A 251 30.46 -10.09 -12.20
CA ALA A 251 31.53 -11.03 -11.97
C ALA A 251 30.98 -12.45 -12.16
N ARG A 252 31.56 -13.20 -13.10
CA ARG A 252 31.24 -14.61 -13.32
C ARG A 252 32.39 -15.48 -12.87
N VAL A 253 32.06 -16.51 -12.12
CA VAL A 253 32.96 -17.58 -11.71
C VAL A 253 32.37 -18.90 -12.16
N ARG A 254 33.19 -19.72 -12.81
CA ARG A 254 32.82 -21.05 -13.27
C ARG A 254 33.75 -22.07 -12.64
N ASP A 255 33.17 -23.03 -11.94
CA ASP A 255 33.88 -24.20 -11.44
C ASP A 255 33.19 -25.49 -11.91
N GLU A 256 33.67 -26.63 -11.43
CA GLU A 256 33.15 -27.95 -11.80
C GLU A 256 31.71 -28.20 -11.34
N ARG A 257 31.27 -27.55 -10.25
CA ARG A 257 29.99 -27.78 -9.58
C ARG A 257 28.92 -26.82 -10.06
N GLU A 258 29.25 -25.54 -10.23
CA GLU A 258 28.28 -24.51 -10.58
C GLU A 258 28.86 -23.34 -11.38
N VAL A 259 27.97 -22.63 -12.08
CA VAL A 259 28.24 -21.30 -12.61
C VAL A 259 27.65 -20.28 -11.65
N ARG A 260 28.48 -19.38 -11.14
CA ARG A 260 28.09 -18.29 -10.23
C ARG A 260 28.21 -16.96 -10.95
N VAL A 261 27.16 -16.16 -10.92
CA VAL A 261 27.18 -14.79 -11.44
C VAL A 261 26.72 -13.85 -10.35
N LEU A 262 27.63 -12.95 -9.95
CA LEU A 262 27.30 -11.82 -9.12
C LEU A 262 27.12 -10.59 -9.98
N THR A 263 26.10 -9.82 -9.64
CA THR A 263 25.86 -8.55 -10.28
C THR A 263 25.61 -7.49 -9.23
N LEU A 264 26.46 -6.48 -9.24
CA LEU A 264 26.27 -5.26 -8.47
C LEU A 264 25.76 -4.18 -9.42
N ALA A 265 24.60 -3.62 -9.10
CA ALA A 265 23.94 -2.59 -9.88
C ALA A 265 23.70 -1.34 -9.03
N ARG A 266 24.00 -0.17 -9.60
CA ARG A 266 23.60 1.14 -9.05
C ARG A 266 22.35 1.62 -9.79
N LEU A 267 21.23 1.57 -9.10
CA LEU A 267 19.91 1.82 -9.68
C LEU A 267 19.42 3.21 -9.25
N SER A 268 19.59 4.17 -10.14
CA SER A 268 19.06 5.53 -10.00
C SER A 268 17.64 5.64 -10.55
N GLY A 269 16.90 6.67 -10.12
CA GLY A 269 15.55 6.98 -10.61
C GLY A 269 14.43 6.10 -10.04
N LEU A 270 14.69 5.37 -8.95
CA LEU A 270 13.66 4.65 -8.22
C LEU A 270 12.95 5.58 -7.22
N GLU A 271 11.71 5.24 -6.90
CA GLU A 271 11.00 5.82 -5.77
C GLU A 271 11.85 5.66 -4.50
N GLY A 272 12.02 6.68 -3.67
CA GLY A 272 12.89 6.61 -2.48
C GLY A 272 14.40 6.62 -2.77
N GLY A 273 14.83 6.99 -3.99
CA GLY A 273 16.22 7.35 -4.28
C GLY A 273 17.06 6.27 -4.98
N THR A 274 18.39 6.41 -4.90
CA THR A 274 19.31 5.47 -5.55
C THR A 274 19.47 4.21 -4.70
N VAL A 275 19.53 3.04 -5.33
CA VAL A 275 19.70 1.75 -4.64
C VAL A 275 20.94 1.05 -5.17
N LEU A 276 21.81 0.57 -4.27
CA LEU A 276 22.82 -0.43 -4.59
C LEU A 276 22.23 -1.80 -4.37
N TYR A 277 22.21 -2.62 -5.42
CA TYR A 277 21.62 -3.95 -5.43
C TYR A 277 22.67 -4.99 -5.78
N LEU A 278 22.80 -6.02 -4.94
CA LEU A 278 23.69 -7.15 -5.16
C LEU A 278 22.87 -8.41 -5.43
N ASP A 279 22.89 -8.91 -6.66
CA ASP A 279 22.26 -10.18 -7.02
C ASP A 279 23.31 -11.28 -7.13
N LEU A 280 22.94 -12.49 -6.70
CA LEU A 280 23.70 -13.71 -6.89
C LEU A 280 22.80 -14.70 -7.62
N GLN A 281 23.20 -15.07 -8.84
CA GLN A 281 22.54 -16.10 -9.62
C GLN A 281 23.49 -17.27 -9.81
N CYS A 282 23.02 -18.47 -9.44
CA CYS A 282 23.79 -19.69 -9.59
C CYS A 282 23.08 -20.63 -10.57
N ARG A 283 23.86 -21.51 -11.20
CA ARG A 283 23.35 -22.61 -11.99
C ARG A 283 24.19 -23.84 -11.67
N ASN A 284 23.59 -24.78 -10.96
CA ASN A 284 24.19 -26.07 -10.67
C ASN A 284 24.44 -26.82 -11.99
N ARG A 285 25.66 -27.30 -12.22
CA ARG A 285 26.06 -27.97 -13.47
C ARG A 285 25.61 -29.43 -13.52
N LEU A 286 25.34 -30.04 -12.38
CA LEU A 286 24.90 -31.43 -12.26
C LEU A 286 23.37 -31.55 -12.32
N THR A 287 22.65 -30.69 -11.60
CA THR A 287 21.18 -30.77 -11.48
C THR A 287 20.44 -29.77 -12.36
N GLY A 288 21.12 -28.72 -12.82
CA GLY A 288 20.48 -27.61 -13.51
C GLY A 288 19.62 -26.71 -12.62
N ALA A 289 19.63 -26.92 -11.30
CA ALA A 289 18.92 -26.06 -10.37
C ALA A 289 19.58 -24.68 -10.25
N ASP A 290 18.76 -23.66 -9.95
CA ASP A 290 19.21 -22.26 -9.82
C ASP A 290 19.63 -21.92 -8.36
N ASP A 291 19.96 -22.94 -7.56
CA ASP A 291 20.43 -22.81 -6.20
C ASP A 291 21.95 -22.69 -6.14
N CYS A 292 22.44 -21.82 -5.27
CA CYS A 292 23.88 -21.71 -5.01
C CYS A 292 24.32 -22.81 -4.05
N ILE A 293 25.39 -23.51 -4.37
CA ILE A 293 25.99 -24.52 -3.50
C ILE A 293 27.11 -23.89 -2.67
N ASP A 294 27.84 -22.92 -3.24
CA ASP A 294 28.97 -22.27 -2.60
C ASP A 294 28.56 -21.39 -1.41
N ALA A 295 29.01 -21.78 -0.23
CA ALA A 295 28.73 -21.06 1.01
C ALA A 295 29.41 -19.67 1.04
N ALA A 296 30.59 -19.52 0.42
CA ALA A 296 31.30 -18.25 0.36
C ALA A 296 30.55 -17.21 -0.49
N ALA A 297 29.96 -17.62 -1.61
CA ALA A 297 29.09 -16.76 -2.43
C ALA A 297 27.86 -16.31 -1.64
N LYS A 298 27.18 -17.20 -0.92
CA LYS A 298 26.05 -16.84 -0.04
C LYS A 298 26.48 -15.86 1.06
N ALA A 299 27.61 -16.13 1.72
CA ALA A 299 28.15 -15.27 2.77
C ALA A 299 28.51 -13.88 2.24
N THR A 300 28.98 -13.77 1.01
CA THR A 300 29.23 -12.48 0.35
C THR A 300 27.97 -11.62 0.30
N VAL A 301 26.84 -12.21 -0.13
CA VAL A 301 25.56 -11.50 -0.22
C VAL A 301 25.01 -11.16 1.17
N ALA A 302 25.21 -12.05 2.15
CA ALA A 302 24.79 -11.82 3.53
C ALA A 302 25.57 -10.67 4.19
N GLY A 303 26.90 -10.59 3.97
CA GLY A 303 27.78 -9.57 4.54
C GLY A 303 27.81 -8.23 3.79
N PHE A 304 27.16 -8.15 2.62
CA PHE A 304 27.24 -6.99 1.72
C PHE A 304 26.90 -5.67 2.42
N ARG A 305 25.73 -5.59 3.06
CA ARG A 305 25.29 -4.35 3.71
C ARG A 305 26.21 -3.93 4.85
N ASP A 306 26.73 -4.89 5.62
CA ASP A 306 27.62 -4.60 6.74
C ASP A 306 29.00 -4.12 6.26
N ALA A 307 29.50 -4.67 5.14
CA ALA A 307 30.73 -4.22 4.52
C ALA A 307 30.67 -2.79 3.97
N LEU A 308 29.47 -2.26 3.70
CA LEU A 308 29.28 -0.88 3.24
C LEU A 308 29.10 0.14 4.36
N ARG A 309 28.84 -0.32 5.60
CA ARG A 309 28.79 0.57 6.75
C ARG A 309 30.21 1.08 7.01
N SER A 310 30.35 2.40 7.22
CA SER A 310 31.65 2.95 7.62
C SER A 310 32.16 2.19 8.86
N PRO A 311 33.45 1.86 8.94
CA PRO A 311 34.02 1.46 10.23
C PRO A 311 33.69 2.55 11.25
N ARG A 312 33.18 2.15 12.41
CA ARG A 312 32.98 3.06 13.54
C ARG A 312 34.30 3.60 14.02
#